data_AF-A0A414HRA9-F1
#
_entry.id   AF-A0A414HRA9-F1
#
_cell.length_a   1.000
_cell.length_b   1.000
_cell.length_c   1.000
_cell.angle_alpha   90.00
_cell.angle_beta   90.00
_cell.angle_gamma   90.00
#
_symmetry.space_group_name_H-M   'P 1'
#
loop_
_entity.id
_entity.type
_entity.pdbx_description
1 polymer ?
#
loop_
_entity_poly.entity_id
_entity_poly.type
_entity_poly.pdbx_seq_one_letter_code
_entity_poly.pdbx_strand_id
1 'polypeptide(L)'
;MEHADFLYWSTLHPELYHINTPFGILCGYWTNGAYSPDLYIFRKDRGYWIAVIYPSGEFYVSRILKFFQSTIANLFEKVYIGYNVESDLLFLSSEGCYHRKKEWEESFSYSCLKTNYKQIQY
;
A
#
# COMPACT_ATOMS: atom_id res chain seq x y z
N MET A 1 19.10 -10.39 1.84
CA MET A 1 19.96 -9.44 1.10
C MET A 1 19.00 -8.49 0.38
N GLU A 2 18.40 -7.53 1.09
CA GLU A 2 17.12 -6.90 0.67
C GLU A 2 17.11 -5.38 0.89
N HIS A 3 18.23 -4.70 0.62
CA HIS A 3 18.28 -3.23 0.56
C HIS A 3 18.53 -2.70 -0.86
N ALA A 4 18.63 -3.59 -1.85
CA ALA A 4 18.88 -3.22 -3.24
C ALA A 4 17.60 -2.92 -4.04
N ASP A 5 16.42 -3.24 -3.51
CA ASP A 5 15.24 -3.38 -4.35
C ASP A 5 14.64 -2.06 -4.83
N PHE A 6 14.49 -1.02 -3.99
CA PHE A 6 13.72 0.14 -4.45
C PHE A 6 14.36 0.91 -5.60
N LEU A 7 15.64 1.29 -5.46
CA LEU A 7 16.37 2.00 -6.53
C LEU A 7 16.55 1.13 -7.78
N TYR A 8 16.74 -0.19 -7.61
CA TYR A 8 16.84 -1.13 -8.72
C TYR A 8 15.51 -1.22 -9.48
N TRP A 9 14.40 -1.43 -8.77
CA TRP A 9 13.07 -1.52 -9.39
C TRP A 9 12.62 -0.21 -9.99
N SER A 10 12.95 0.92 -9.35
CA SER A 10 12.62 2.22 -9.86
C SER A 10 13.45 2.64 -11.08
N THR A 11 14.64 2.04 -11.23
CA THR A 11 15.49 2.16 -12.43
C THR A 11 15.01 1.24 -13.54
N LEU A 12 14.55 0.03 -13.20
CA LEU A 12 13.98 -0.94 -14.15
C LEU A 12 12.59 -0.57 -14.65
N HIS A 13 11.82 0.11 -13.80
CA HIS A 13 10.43 0.48 -14.06
C HIS A 13 10.18 1.97 -13.76
N PRO A 14 10.81 2.89 -14.50
CA PRO A 14 10.61 4.33 -14.32
C PRO A 14 9.13 4.75 -14.47
N GLU A 15 8.32 3.96 -15.19
CA GLU A 15 6.88 4.13 -15.33
C GLU A 15 6.09 4.04 -14.01
N LEU A 16 6.62 3.34 -13.00
CA LEU A 16 5.94 3.17 -11.71
C LEU A 16 5.82 4.47 -10.93
N TYR A 17 6.70 5.44 -11.17
CA TYR A 17 6.57 6.79 -10.59
C TYR A 17 5.46 7.61 -11.20
N HIS A 18 4.91 7.17 -12.34
CA HIS A 18 3.85 7.85 -13.05
C HIS A 18 2.52 7.10 -12.87
N ILE A 19 2.05 6.96 -11.63
CA ILE A 19 0.67 6.52 -11.42
C ILE A 19 -0.28 7.64 -11.88
N ASN A 20 -0.59 7.62 -13.17
CA ASN A 20 -1.75 8.30 -13.75
C ASN A 20 -3.03 7.46 -13.59
N THR A 21 -2.91 6.26 -13.06
CA THR A 21 -4.02 5.32 -12.82
C THR A 21 -4.93 5.86 -11.70
N PRO A 22 -6.27 5.73 -11.82
CA PRO A 22 -7.19 6.17 -10.77
C PRO A 22 -6.93 5.41 -9.46
N PHE A 23 -6.80 6.11 -8.32
CA PHE A 23 -6.53 5.47 -7.03
C PHE A 23 -7.50 4.33 -6.64
N GLY A 24 -8.71 4.31 -7.21
CA GLY A 24 -9.66 3.21 -7.04
C GLY A 24 -9.09 1.85 -7.42
N ILE A 25 -8.17 1.78 -8.38
CA ILE A 25 -7.51 0.52 -8.74
C ILE A 25 -6.58 0.01 -7.63
N LEU A 26 -6.02 0.88 -6.80
CA LEU A 26 -5.14 0.45 -5.71
C LEU A 26 -5.91 -0.18 -4.56
N CYS A 27 -7.23 0.08 -4.46
CA CYS A 27 -8.05 -0.47 -3.39
C CYS A 27 -8.01 -1.99 -3.40
N GLY A 28 -7.86 -2.57 -2.21
CA GLY A 28 -7.77 -4.00 -2.03
C GLY A 28 -6.79 -4.38 -0.93
N TYR A 29 -6.66 -5.68 -0.74
CA TYR A 29 -5.71 -6.28 0.19
C TYR A 29 -4.45 -6.72 -0.56
N TRP A 30 -3.31 -6.41 0.02
CA TRP A 30 -2.00 -6.57 -0.58
C TRP A 30 -1.10 -7.32 0.40
N THR A 31 -0.44 -8.35 -0.08
CA THR A 31 0.44 -9.20 0.72
C THR A 31 1.78 -9.32 0.01
N ASN A 32 2.87 -9.45 0.76
CA ASN A 32 4.10 -9.98 0.20
C ASN A 32 4.35 -11.35 0.83
N GLY A 33 4.96 -12.26 0.08
CA GLY A 33 5.27 -13.62 0.57
C GLY A 33 6.40 -13.66 1.60
N ALA A 34 6.75 -12.52 2.21
CA ALA A 34 7.90 -12.32 3.08
C ALA A 34 7.44 -11.91 4.49
N TYR A 35 8.36 -11.34 5.28
CA TYR A 35 8.10 -10.92 6.66
C TYR A 35 7.49 -9.51 6.78
N SER A 36 7.20 -8.82 5.67
CA SER A 36 6.56 -7.49 5.76
C SER A 36 5.10 -7.63 6.18
N PRO A 37 4.56 -6.64 6.91
CA PRO A 37 3.14 -6.64 7.27
C PRO A 37 2.26 -6.58 6.02
N ASP A 38 1.06 -7.16 6.12
CA ASP A 38 0.10 -7.01 5.05
C ASP A 38 -0.45 -5.58 4.99
N LEU A 39 -0.91 -5.18 3.81
CA LEU A 39 -1.42 -3.85 3.55
C LEU A 39 -2.85 -3.92 3.04
N TYR A 40 -3.65 -2.95 3.44
CA TYR A 40 -4.97 -2.74 2.88
C TYR A 40 -5.13 -1.31 2.39
N ILE A 41 -5.49 -1.13 1.13
CA ILE A 41 -5.80 0.17 0.56
C ILE A 41 -7.31 0.30 0.38
N PHE A 42 -7.87 1.40 0.86
CA PHE A 42 -9.32 1.62 0.84
C PHE A 42 -9.69 3.08 0.65
N ARG A 43 -10.91 3.30 0.17
CA ARG A 43 -11.51 4.62 0.12
C ARG A 43 -12.19 4.92 1.46
N LYS A 44 -11.92 6.10 2.00
CA LYS A 44 -12.61 6.65 3.18
C LYS A 44 -12.84 8.14 2.97
N ASP A 45 -14.08 8.57 3.16
CA ASP A 45 -14.54 9.93 2.86
C ASP A 45 -14.21 10.32 1.41
N ARG A 46 -13.53 11.46 1.22
CA ARG A 46 -13.09 11.97 -0.10
C ARG A 46 -11.66 11.54 -0.46
N GLY A 47 -11.07 10.57 0.22
CA GLY A 47 -9.67 10.17 0.04
C GLY A 47 -9.43 8.67 0.02
N TYR A 48 -8.19 8.31 -0.30
CA TYR A 48 -7.68 6.95 -0.25
C TYR A 48 -6.70 6.83 0.91
N TRP A 49 -6.69 5.68 1.54
CA TRP A 49 -5.93 5.38 2.75
C TRP A 49 -5.28 4.03 2.59
N ILE A 50 -4.13 3.88 3.22
CA ILE A 50 -3.40 2.63 3.35
C ILE A 50 -3.34 2.27 4.82
N ALA A 51 -3.69 1.04 5.15
CA ALA A 51 -3.50 0.45 6.46
C ALA A 51 -2.43 -0.63 6.38
N VAL A 52 -1.56 -0.65 7.38
CA VAL A 52 -0.55 -1.68 7.60
C VAL A 52 -1.07 -2.54 8.75
N ILE A 53 -1.21 -3.84 8.54
CA ILE A 53 -1.74 -4.79 9.53
C ILE A 53 -0.61 -5.69 9.97
N TYR A 54 -0.20 -5.54 11.22
CA TYR A 54 0.85 -6.34 11.81
C TYR A 54 0.33 -7.73 12.19
N PRO A 55 1.18 -8.77 12.12
CA PRO A 55 0.86 -10.09 12.65
C PRO A 55 0.47 -10.08 14.15
N SER A 56 0.87 -9.05 14.91
CA SER A 56 0.48 -8.85 16.30
C SER A 56 -1.00 -8.47 16.49
N GLY A 57 -1.75 -8.22 15.41
CA GLY A 57 -3.15 -7.76 15.48
C GLY A 57 -3.28 -6.24 15.64
N GLU A 58 -2.19 -5.51 15.48
CA GLU A 58 -2.18 -4.05 15.50
C GLU A 58 -2.19 -3.49 14.08
N PHE A 59 -2.74 -2.29 13.90
CA PHE A 59 -2.68 -1.63 12.59
C PHE A 59 -2.32 -0.16 12.68
N TYR A 60 -1.59 0.29 11.67
CA TYR A 60 -1.33 1.70 11.41
C TYR A 60 -2.08 2.13 10.15
N VAL A 61 -2.48 3.40 10.05
CA VAL A 61 -3.18 3.91 8.86
C VAL A 61 -2.69 5.30 8.48
N SER A 62 -2.44 5.51 7.19
CA SER A 62 -2.12 6.82 6.62
C SER A 62 -2.98 7.13 5.41
N ARG A 63 -3.20 8.42 5.19
CA ARG A 63 -3.78 8.90 3.94
C ARG A 63 -2.77 8.75 2.81
N ILE A 64 -3.25 8.34 1.64
CA ILE A 64 -2.50 8.36 0.39
C ILE A 64 -2.68 9.74 -0.24
N LEU A 65 -1.58 10.37 -0.63
CA LEU A 65 -1.53 11.69 -1.24
C LEU A 65 -0.95 11.60 -2.66
N LYS A 66 -1.53 12.39 -3.57
CA LYS A 66 -0.93 12.65 -4.88
C LYS A 66 -0.14 13.95 -4.81
N PHE A 67 1.13 13.92 -5.17
CA PHE A 67 1.98 15.10 -5.20
C PHE A 67 2.75 15.13 -6.53
N PHE A 68 2.39 16.09 -7.40
CA PHE A 68 2.82 16.12 -8.79
C PHE A 68 2.57 14.77 -9.49
N GLN A 69 3.63 14.10 -9.93
CA GLN A 69 3.58 12.82 -10.62
C GLN A 69 3.62 11.65 -9.64
N SER A 70 3.94 11.87 -8.37
CA SER A 70 4.14 10.80 -7.39
C SER A 70 2.89 10.54 -6.53
N THR A 71 2.76 9.28 -6.11
CA THR A 71 1.84 8.86 -5.05
C THR A 71 2.65 8.53 -3.81
N ILE A 72 2.27 9.10 -2.66
CA ILE A 72 2.99 8.91 -1.40
C ILE A 72 2.03 8.59 -0.24
N ALA A 73 2.53 7.87 0.76
CA ALA A 73 1.92 7.70 2.07
C ALA A 73 2.97 7.86 3.17
N ASN A 74 2.55 8.23 4.37
CA ASN A 74 3.44 8.34 5.52
C ASN A 74 3.18 7.14 6.45
N LEU A 75 3.85 6.02 6.22
CA LEU A 75 3.64 4.80 7.03
C LEU A 75 4.49 4.82 8.31
N PHE A 76 5.74 5.25 8.19
CA PHE A 76 6.72 5.49 9.27
C PHE A 76 7.72 6.56 8.82
N GLU A 77 8.03 6.50 7.52
CA GLU A 77 8.67 7.52 6.73
C GLU A 77 7.82 7.81 5.48
N LYS A 78 8.30 8.75 4.64
CA LYS A 78 7.67 9.00 3.35
C LYS A 78 7.91 7.81 2.43
N VAL A 79 6.84 7.06 2.17
CA VAL A 79 6.84 5.91 1.26
C VAL A 79 6.23 6.32 -0.07
N TYR A 80 6.93 6.05 -1.17
CA TYR A 80 6.41 6.20 -2.52
C TYR A 80 5.68 4.92 -2.92
N ILE A 81 4.54 5.11 -3.57
CA ILE A 81 3.67 4.03 -4.04
C ILE A 81 3.74 4.00 -5.57
N GLY A 82 4.17 2.86 -6.10
CA GLY A 82 4.14 2.50 -7.51
C GLY A 82 3.09 1.42 -7.77
N TYR A 83 2.54 1.36 -8.98
CA TYR A 83 1.57 0.31 -9.34
C TYR A 83 1.71 -0.08 -10.80
N ASN A 84 1.90 -1.38 -11.05
CA ASN A 84 1.89 -1.96 -12.38
C ASN A 84 0.53 -2.62 -12.64
N VAL A 85 -0.21 -2.09 -13.61
CA VAL A 85 -1.55 -2.58 -14.00
C VAL A 85 -1.48 -3.95 -14.68
N GLU A 86 -0.46 -4.20 -15.50
CA GLU A 86 -0.35 -5.42 -16.32
C GLU A 86 -0.09 -6.66 -15.45
N SER A 87 0.74 -6.50 -14.42
CA SER A 87 1.11 -7.57 -13.49
C SER A 87 0.34 -7.54 -12.16
N ASP A 88 -0.53 -6.55 -11.94
CA ASP A 88 -1.28 -6.32 -10.69
C ASP A 88 -0.35 -6.29 -9.45
N LEU A 89 0.72 -5.51 -9.55
CA LEU A 89 1.75 -5.38 -8.54
C LEU A 89 1.78 -3.98 -7.94
N LEU A 90 1.70 -3.91 -6.61
CA LEU A 90 1.90 -2.69 -5.83
C LEU A 90 3.35 -2.64 -5.35
N PHE A 91 4.00 -1.50 -5.53
CA PHE A 91 5.38 -1.28 -5.11
C PHE A 91 5.43 -0.22 -4.03
N LEU A 92 6.08 -0.52 -2.93
CA LEU A 92 6.38 0.42 -1.86
C LEU A 92 7.88 0.67 -1.77
N SER A 93 8.26 1.93 -1.62
CA SER A 93 9.67 2.30 -1.67
C SER A 93 10.55 1.76 -0.56
N SER A 94 9.96 1.45 0.59
CA SER A 94 10.68 0.92 1.75
C SER A 94 10.50 -0.59 1.93
N GLU A 95 9.49 -1.19 1.29
CA GLU A 95 9.01 -2.54 1.61
C GLU A 95 8.96 -3.49 0.41
N GLY A 96 9.24 -3.01 -0.80
CA GLY A 96 9.28 -3.84 -2.00
C GLY A 96 7.90 -4.07 -2.65
N CYS A 97 7.70 -5.26 -3.20
CA CYS A 97 6.56 -5.59 -4.06
C CYS A 97 5.48 -6.40 -3.35
N TYR A 98 4.22 -6.10 -3.64
CA TYR A 98 3.05 -6.73 -3.07
C TYR A 98 2.09 -7.21 -4.16
N HIS A 99 1.44 -8.34 -3.89
CA HIS A 99 0.43 -8.95 -4.74
C HIS A 99 -0.96 -8.70 -4.18
N ARG A 100 -1.92 -8.40 -5.06
CA ARG A 100 -3.32 -8.26 -4.65
C ARG A 100 -3.90 -9.63 -4.28
N LYS A 101 -4.50 -9.72 -3.10
CA LYS A 101 -5.35 -10.85 -2.70
C LYS A 101 -6.79 -10.57 -3.14
N LYS A 102 -7.28 -11.35 -4.11
CA LYS A 102 -8.64 -11.24 -4.69
C LYS A 102 -9.75 -11.57 -3.69
N GLU A 103 -9.47 -12.39 -2.68
CA GLU A 103 -10.47 -12.94 -1.75
C GLU A 103 -11.02 -11.91 -0.75
N TRP A 104 -10.42 -10.72 -0.65
CA TRP A 104 -10.76 -9.70 0.37
C TRP A 104 -11.50 -8.48 -0.18
N GLU A 105 -11.89 -8.49 -1.46
CA GLU A 105 -12.40 -7.31 -2.17
C GLU A 105 -13.77 -6.79 -1.71
N GLU A 106 -14.58 -7.56 -0.99
CA GLU A 106 -16.00 -7.21 -0.78
C GLU A 106 -16.39 -6.66 0.60
N SER A 107 -15.52 -6.71 1.62
CA SER A 107 -15.97 -6.46 3.01
C SER A 107 -15.08 -5.55 3.85
N PHE A 108 -13.91 -5.15 3.36
CA PHE A 108 -12.98 -4.41 4.19
C PHE A 108 -13.25 -2.91 4.15
N SER A 109 -13.42 -2.34 5.34
CA SER A 109 -13.63 -0.91 5.57
C SER A 109 -12.81 -0.46 6.75
N TYR A 110 -12.67 0.85 6.94
CA TYR A 110 -12.06 1.39 8.16
C TYR A 110 -12.78 0.92 9.44
N SER A 111 -14.09 0.70 9.36
CA SER A 111 -14.86 0.13 10.46
C SER A 111 -14.44 -1.31 10.74
N CYS A 112 -14.26 -2.13 9.70
CA CYS A 112 -13.75 -3.50 9.82
C CYS A 112 -12.36 -3.53 10.50
N LEU A 113 -11.45 -2.61 10.11
CA LEU A 113 -10.14 -2.47 10.75
C LEU A 113 -10.27 -2.24 12.25
N LYS A 114 -11.09 -1.26 12.65
CA LYS A 114 -11.27 -0.90 14.07
C LYS A 114 -11.95 -1.98 14.90
N THR A 115 -12.81 -2.79 14.29
CA THR A 115 -13.49 -3.88 14.99
C THR A 115 -12.55 -5.05 15.25
N ASN A 116 -11.64 -5.35 14.32
CA ASN A 116 -10.82 -6.57 14.36
C ASN A 116 -9.39 -6.34 14.85
N TYR A 117 -8.88 -5.10 14.80
CA TYR A 117 -7.49 -4.79 15.09
C TYR A 117 -7.35 -3.58 16.01
N LYS A 118 -6.22 -3.51 16.71
CA LYS A 118 -5.88 -2.40 17.59
C LYS A 118 -5.16 -1.29 16.82
N GLN A 119 -5.76 -0.10 16.74
CA GLN A 119 -5.12 1.02 16.06
C GLN A 119 -3.94 1.56 16.87
N ILE A 120 -2.76 1.64 16.24
CA ILE A 120 -1.61 2.35 16.76
C ILE A 120 -1.80 3.86 16.49
N GLN A 121 -1.57 4.69 17.52
CA GLN A 121 -1.48 6.14 17.37
C GLN A 121 -0.01 6.53 17.28
N TYR A 122 0.36 7.27 16.24
CA TYR A 122 1.70 7.76 15.97
C TYR A 122 1.64 9.26 15.70
#